data_AF-A0A8S8YWV3-F1
#
_entry.id   AF-A0A8S8YWV3-F1
#
_cell.length_a   1.000
_cell.length_b   1.000
_cell.length_c   1.000
_cell.angle_alpha   90.00
_cell.angle_beta   90.00
_cell.angle_gamma   90.00
#
_symmetry.space_group_name_H-M   'P 1'
#
loop_
_entity.id
_entity.type
_entity.pdbx_description
1 polymer ?
#
loop_
_entity_poly.entity_id
_entity_poly.type
_entity_poly.pdbx_seq_one_letter_code
_entity_poly.pdbx_strand_id
1 'polypeptide(L)'
;MSEFKVLGMTIPRIAILNGAVLTIWGAISYFLQSTDPPSITALIPAFLGFPMLVLGVFSERDGKNRHHYMHASMALALVMTLGGARIVTGYSDMSTLAIIAHLLLLQVGISFMIAGIKSFRYARELREASGD
;
A
#
# COMPACT_ATOMS: atom_id res chain seq x y z
N MET A 1 -17.46 19.24 8.25
CA MET A 1 -16.60 18.87 7.11
C MET A 1 -16.87 17.41 6.78
N SER A 2 -17.33 17.13 5.57
CA SER A 2 -17.49 15.76 5.07
C SER A 2 -16.10 15.16 4.83
N GLU A 3 -15.79 14.06 5.51
CA GLU A 3 -14.52 13.35 5.32
C GLU A 3 -14.62 12.38 4.14
N PHE A 4 -13.63 12.37 3.24
CA PHE A 4 -13.58 11.43 2.13
C PHE A 4 -13.45 9.98 2.63
N LYS A 5 -14.35 9.12 2.18
CA LYS A 5 -14.37 7.71 2.55
C LYS A 5 -14.50 6.83 1.30
N VAL A 6 -13.76 5.73 1.29
CA VAL A 6 -13.90 4.65 0.29
C VAL A 6 -14.41 3.43 1.04
N LEU A 7 -15.55 2.88 0.62
CA LEU A 7 -16.21 1.75 1.29
C LEU A 7 -16.47 2.01 2.79
N GLY A 8 -16.76 3.25 3.17
CA GLY A 8 -16.98 3.65 4.57
C GLY A 8 -15.70 3.84 5.41
N MET A 9 -14.51 3.59 4.84
CA MET A 9 -13.22 3.73 5.49
C MET A 9 -12.50 5.01 5.08
N THR A 10 -11.74 5.60 6.01
CA THR A 10 -10.84 6.72 5.73
C THR A 10 -9.57 6.21 5.02
N ILE A 11 -8.88 7.08 4.28
CA ILE A 11 -7.62 6.69 3.60
C ILE A 11 -6.53 6.23 4.58
N PRO A 12 -6.33 6.85 5.76
CA PRO A 12 -5.48 6.30 6.82
C PRO A 12 -5.79 4.84 7.15
N ARG A 13 -7.06 4.48 7.36
CA ARG A 13 -7.46 3.10 7.68
C ARG A 13 -7.18 2.14 6.54
N ILE A 14 -7.38 2.57 5.30
CA ILE A 14 -7.05 1.75 4.13
C ILE A 14 -5.54 1.51 4.06
N ALA A 15 -4.71 2.52 4.38
CA ALA A 15 -3.26 2.36 4.46
C ALA A 15 -2.84 1.35 5.53
N ILE A 16 -3.45 1.44 6.73
CA ILE A 16 -3.24 0.51 7.84
C ILE A 16 -3.62 -0.92 7.42
N LEU A 17 -4.82 -1.10 6.88
CA LEU A 17 -5.32 -2.42 6.47
C LEU A 17 -4.41 -3.05 5.40
N ASN A 18 -4.11 -2.30 4.35
CA ASN A 18 -3.25 -2.75 3.26
C ASN A 18 -1.84 -3.09 3.76
N GLY A 19 -1.26 -2.21 4.60
CA GLY A 19 0.04 -2.43 5.21
C GLY A 19 0.07 -3.67 6.11
N ALA A 20 -0.98 -3.88 6.93
CA ALA A 20 -1.12 -5.05 7.78
C ALA A 20 -1.19 -6.34 6.96
N VAL A 21 -2.05 -6.37 5.93
CA VAL A 21 -2.21 -7.53 5.04
C VAL A 21 -0.89 -7.88 4.37
N LEU A 22 -0.19 -6.90 3.79
CA LEU A 22 1.11 -7.16 3.15
C LEU A 22 2.19 -7.61 4.14
N THR A 23 2.20 -7.04 5.35
CA THR A 23 3.15 -7.42 6.42
C THR A 23 2.94 -8.85 6.86
N ILE A 24 1.69 -9.21 7.18
CA ILE A 24 1.32 -10.57 7.61
C ILE A 24 1.59 -11.55 6.48
N TRP A 25 1.16 -11.24 5.26
CA TRP A 25 1.37 -12.12 4.11
C TRP A 25 2.86 -12.35 3.82
N GLY A 26 3.68 -11.30 3.79
CA GLY A 26 5.12 -11.44 3.53
C GLY A 26 5.83 -12.26 4.61
N ALA A 27 5.45 -12.09 5.88
CA ALA A 27 5.98 -12.92 6.97
C ALA A 27 5.57 -14.39 6.80
N ILE A 28 4.27 -14.66 6.59
CA ILE A 28 3.75 -16.01 6.35
C ILE A 28 4.45 -16.67 5.16
N SER A 29 4.57 -15.95 4.05
CA SER A 29 5.21 -16.44 2.82
C SER A 29 6.68 -16.82 3.04
N TYR A 30 7.41 -16.10 3.89
CA TYR A 30 8.81 -16.40 4.18
C TYR A 30 8.99 -17.62 5.09
N PHE A 31 8.11 -17.79 6.08
CA PHE A 31 8.23 -18.89 7.05
C PHE A 31 7.60 -20.20 6.58
N LEU A 32 6.60 -20.16 5.71
CA LEU A 32 5.92 -21.36 5.19
C LEU A 32 6.51 -21.90 3.88
N GLN A 33 7.46 -21.19 3.26
CA GLN A 33 8.07 -21.70 2.04
C GLN A 33 8.90 -22.96 2.32
N SER A 34 8.70 -23.98 1.49
CA SER A 34 9.40 -25.27 1.57
C SER A 34 10.73 -25.28 0.82
N THR A 35 11.16 -24.13 0.29
CA THR A 35 12.37 -23.98 -0.52
C THR A 35 13.61 -23.89 0.35
N ASP A 36 14.67 -24.61 -0.01
CA ASP A 36 15.99 -24.56 0.64
C ASP A 36 17.06 -24.10 -0.40
N PRO A 37 17.69 -22.91 -0.24
CA PRO A 37 17.48 -21.95 0.83
C PRO A 37 16.16 -21.14 0.70
N PRO A 38 15.65 -20.58 1.81
CA PRO A 38 14.46 -19.72 1.82
C PRO A 38 14.59 -18.52 0.88
N SER A 39 13.61 -18.29 0.01
CA SER A 39 13.60 -17.13 -0.87
C SER A 39 13.39 -15.85 -0.08
N ILE A 40 14.43 -15.01 -0.02
CA ILE A 40 14.38 -13.70 0.66
C ILE A 40 13.40 -12.75 -0.04
N THR A 41 13.16 -12.93 -1.35
CA THR A 41 12.21 -12.10 -2.10
C THR A 41 10.76 -12.24 -1.62
N ALA A 42 10.42 -13.31 -0.90
CA ALA A 42 9.13 -13.49 -0.25
C ALA A 42 8.86 -12.43 0.85
N LEU A 43 9.90 -11.79 1.40
CA LEU A 43 9.78 -10.73 2.41
C LEU A 43 9.47 -9.35 1.82
N ILE A 44 9.56 -9.15 0.50
CA ILE A 44 9.35 -7.83 -0.13
C ILE A 44 7.98 -7.24 0.22
N PRO A 45 6.86 -7.98 0.18
CA PRO A 45 5.56 -7.49 0.65
C PRO A 45 5.60 -6.97 2.08
N ALA A 46 6.28 -7.66 2.99
CA ALA A 46 6.37 -7.21 4.38
C ALA A 46 7.26 -5.98 4.54
N PHE A 47 8.38 -5.91 3.80
CA PHE A 47 9.28 -4.78 3.85
C PHE A 47 8.64 -3.48 3.34
N LEU A 48 7.73 -3.57 2.38
CA LEU A 48 6.98 -2.40 1.88
C LEU A 48 5.69 -2.16 2.69
N GLY A 49 5.02 -3.23 3.13
CA GLY A 49 3.78 -3.18 3.89
C GLY A 49 3.96 -2.60 5.29
N PHE A 50 5.06 -2.91 5.97
CA PHE A 50 5.30 -2.46 7.34
C PHE A 50 5.47 -0.92 7.44
N PRO A 51 6.29 -0.26 6.61
CA PRO A 51 6.33 1.20 6.56
C PRO A 51 4.97 1.83 6.24
N MET A 52 4.21 1.24 5.32
CA MET A 52 2.86 1.72 4.98
C MET A 52 1.89 1.63 6.18
N LEU A 53 1.96 0.52 6.94
CA LEU A 53 1.21 0.34 8.17
C LEU A 53 1.55 1.44 9.19
N VAL A 54 2.84 1.66 9.45
CA VAL A 54 3.33 2.65 10.42
C VAL A 54 2.88 4.06 10.04
N LEU A 55 3.04 4.44 8.78
CA LEU A 55 2.59 5.75 8.27
C LEU A 55 1.07 5.90 8.36
N GLY A 56 0.32 4.83 8.09
CA GLY A 56 -1.13 4.80 8.29
C GLY A 56 -1.51 5.08 9.74
N VAL A 57 -0.89 4.40 10.71
CA VAL A 57 -1.13 4.60 12.14
C VAL A 57 -0.78 6.03 12.58
N PHE A 58 0.35 6.57 12.13
CA PHE A 58 0.71 7.96 12.43
C PHE A 58 -0.26 8.96 11.81
N SER A 59 -0.77 8.70 10.61
CA SER A 59 -1.76 9.57 9.97
C SER A 59 -3.12 9.62 10.68
N GLU A 60 -3.49 8.57 11.44
CA GLU A 60 -4.67 8.59 12.32
C GLU A 60 -4.41 9.34 13.63
N ARG A 61 -3.21 9.24 14.20
CA ARG A 61 -2.87 9.80 15.52
C ARG A 61 -2.47 11.28 15.45
N ASP A 62 -1.81 11.70 14.38
CA ASP A 62 -1.35 13.06 14.18
C ASP A 62 -2.11 13.73 13.03
N GLY A 63 -3.26 14.31 13.38
CA GLY A 63 -4.10 15.04 12.43
C GLY A 63 -3.42 16.26 11.82
N LYS A 64 -2.45 16.88 12.51
CA LYS A 64 -1.73 18.07 12.03
C LYS A 64 -0.84 17.73 10.85
N ASN A 65 -0.10 16.62 10.95
CA ASN A 65 0.83 16.18 9.91
C ASN A 65 0.26 15.07 9.01
N ARG A 66 -1.03 14.70 9.17
CA ARG A 66 -1.72 13.65 8.40
C ARG A 66 -1.38 13.65 6.92
N HIS A 67 -1.44 14.81 6.27
CA HIS A 67 -1.19 14.91 4.83
C HIS A 67 0.24 14.49 4.43
N HIS A 68 1.26 14.76 5.24
CA HIS A 68 2.64 14.31 4.98
C HIS A 68 2.76 12.80 5.04
N TYR A 69 2.17 12.17 6.07
CA TYR A 69 2.15 10.71 6.18
C TYR A 69 1.40 10.08 4.99
N MET A 70 0.30 10.69 4.54
CA MET A 70 -0.43 10.19 3.38
C MET A 70 0.35 10.33 2.06
N HIS A 71 1.09 11.42 1.86
CA HIS A 71 1.97 11.54 0.68
C HIS A 71 3.12 10.53 0.71
N ALA A 72 3.71 10.28 1.88
CA ALA A 72 4.71 9.24 2.04
C ALA A 72 4.14 7.84 1.73
N SER A 73 2.93 7.54 2.20
CA SER A 73 2.21 6.29 1.86
C SER A 73 1.91 6.18 0.36
N MET A 74 1.61 7.30 -0.31
CA MET A 74 1.43 7.34 -1.77
C MET A 74 2.73 7.04 -2.52
N ALA A 75 3.86 7.58 -2.05
CA ALA A 75 5.17 7.27 -2.63
C ALA A 75 5.52 5.78 -2.47
N LEU A 76 5.23 5.19 -1.31
CA LEU A 76 5.37 3.75 -1.09
C LEU A 76 4.48 2.93 -2.04
N ALA A 77 3.21 3.32 -2.20
CA ALA A 77 2.29 2.63 -3.11
C ALA A 77 2.76 2.69 -4.58
N LEU A 78 3.40 3.80 -4.98
CA LEU A 78 4.04 3.90 -6.29
C LEU A 78 5.21 2.91 -6.41
N VAL A 79 6.09 2.84 -5.41
CA VAL A 79 7.20 1.86 -5.37
C VAL A 79 6.68 0.43 -5.41
N MET A 80 5.62 0.11 -4.67
CA MET A 80 4.97 -1.21 -4.72
C MET A 80 4.45 -1.53 -6.12
N THR A 81 3.83 -0.56 -6.79
CA THR A 81 3.31 -0.75 -8.15
C THR A 81 4.43 -1.00 -9.15
N LEU A 82 5.48 -0.19 -9.12
CA LEU A 82 6.63 -0.36 -10.02
C LEU A 82 7.38 -1.67 -9.73
N GLY A 83 7.58 -2.01 -8.46
CA GLY A 83 8.21 -3.25 -8.05
C GLY A 83 7.40 -4.48 -8.48
N GLY A 84 6.08 -4.46 -8.26
CA GLY A 84 5.19 -5.54 -8.67
C GLY A 84 5.05 -5.68 -10.19
N ALA A 85 5.17 -4.58 -10.95
CA ALA A 85 5.11 -4.60 -12.42
C ALA A 85 6.19 -5.46 -13.09
N ARG A 86 7.29 -5.78 -12.37
CA ARG A 86 8.33 -6.73 -12.82
C ARG A 86 7.77 -8.08 -13.25
N ILE A 87 6.60 -8.49 -12.74
CA ILE A 87 5.94 -9.72 -13.16
C ILE A 87 5.71 -9.80 -14.68
N VAL A 88 5.46 -8.66 -15.34
CA VAL A 88 5.16 -8.63 -16.78
C VAL A 88 6.35 -9.12 -17.62
N THR A 89 7.58 -8.89 -17.17
CA THR A 89 8.81 -9.22 -17.92
C THR A 89 9.54 -10.43 -17.37
N GLY A 90 9.28 -10.85 -16.13
CA GLY A 90 10.06 -11.87 -15.43
C GLY A 90 9.27 -13.04 -14.86
N TYR A 91 7.98 -13.23 -15.21
CA TYR A 91 7.16 -14.27 -14.59
C TYR A 91 7.63 -15.71 -14.85
N SER A 92 8.28 -15.99 -15.99
CA SER A 92 8.68 -17.35 -16.39
C SER A 92 9.67 -17.99 -15.42
N ASP A 93 10.50 -17.18 -14.77
CA ASP A 93 11.58 -17.62 -13.91
C ASP A 93 11.24 -17.45 -12.41
N MET A 94 10.01 -17.00 -12.11
CA MET A 94 9.53 -16.75 -10.76
C MET A 94 8.86 -17.98 -10.15
N SER A 95 9.12 -18.23 -8.87
CA SER A 95 8.32 -19.19 -8.10
C SER A 95 6.89 -18.69 -7.95
N THR A 96 5.95 -19.61 -7.69
CA THR A 96 4.54 -19.26 -7.44
C THR A 96 4.39 -18.26 -6.29
N LEU A 97 5.19 -18.39 -5.22
CA LEU A 97 5.19 -17.43 -4.10
C LEU A 97 5.67 -16.05 -4.55
N ALA A 98 6.71 -15.98 -5.38
CA ALA A 98 7.20 -14.71 -5.92
C ALA A 98 6.15 -14.05 -6.83
N ILE A 99 5.46 -14.83 -7.67
CA ILE A 99 4.35 -14.36 -8.51
C ILE A 99 3.26 -13.74 -7.63
N ILE A 100 2.80 -14.45 -6.59
CA ILE A 100 1.76 -13.96 -5.68
C ILE A 100 2.22 -12.68 -4.96
N ALA A 101 3.47 -12.62 -4.51
CA ALA A 101 4.03 -11.42 -3.88
C ALA A 101 3.97 -10.19 -4.81
N HIS A 102 4.35 -10.34 -6.09
CA HIS A 102 4.30 -9.24 -7.05
C HIS A 102 2.87 -8.81 -7.39
N LEU A 103 1.94 -9.78 -7.49
CA LEU A 103 0.51 -9.50 -7.70
C LEU A 103 -0.10 -8.73 -6.53
N LEU A 104 0.24 -9.08 -5.29
CA LEU A 104 -0.23 -8.36 -4.10
C LEU A 104 0.31 -6.94 -4.06
N LEU A 105 1.59 -6.74 -4.38
CA LEU A 105 2.20 -5.41 -4.46
C LEU A 105 1.51 -4.55 -5.53
N LEU A 106 1.23 -5.10 -6.72
CA LEU A 106 0.48 -4.42 -7.77
C LEU A 106 -0.93 -4.06 -7.32
N GLN A 107 -1.66 -5.04 -6.79
CA GLN A 107 -3.06 -4.85 -6.38
C GLN A 107 -3.19 -3.79 -5.29
N VAL A 108 -2.34 -3.85 -4.25
CA VAL A 108 -2.34 -2.89 -3.15
C VAL A 108 -1.85 -1.52 -3.62
N GLY A 109 -0.75 -1.47 -4.36
CA GLY A 109 -0.17 -0.22 -4.86
C GLY A 109 -1.15 0.55 -5.75
N ILE A 110 -1.73 -0.10 -6.75
CA ILE A 110 -2.67 0.54 -7.70
C ILE A 110 -3.94 0.97 -6.98
N SER A 111 -4.56 0.08 -6.19
CA SER A 111 -5.82 0.40 -5.50
C SER A 111 -5.64 1.56 -4.51
N PHE A 112 -4.52 1.60 -3.78
CA PHE A 112 -4.23 2.69 -2.85
C PHE A 112 -3.96 4.00 -3.57
N MET A 113 -3.20 3.99 -4.68
CA MET A 113 -2.99 5.19 -5.49
C MET A 113 -4.31 5.76 -6.01
N ILE A 114 -5.22 4.91 -6.52
CA ILE A 114 -6.54 5.36 -6.97
C ILE A 114 -7.33 6.00 -5.83
N ALA A 115 -7.35 5.37 -4.64
CA ALA A 115 -8.04 5.91 -3.47
C ALA A 115 -7.43 7.26 -3.03
N GLY A 116 -6.11 7.37 -2.98
CA GLY A 116 -5.40 8.60 -2.62
C GLY A 116 -5.64 9.75 -3.62
N ILE A 117 -5.56 9.47 -4.92
CA ILE A 117 -5.83 10.47 -5.97
C ILE A 117 -7.28 10.97 -5.87
N LYS A 118 -8.26 10.08 -5.66
CA LYS A 118 -9.65 10.49 -5.42
C LYS A 118 -9.79 11.36 -4.17
N SER A 119 -9.06 11.03 -3.11
CA SER A 119 -9.03 11.85 -1.89
C SER A 119 -8.47 13.25 -2.13
N PHE A 120 -7.42 13.39 -2.94
CA PHE A 120 -6.85 14.69 -3.28
C PHE A 120 -7.80 15.53 -4.15
N ARG A 121 -8.44 14.90 -5.13
CA ARG A 121 -9.47 15.55 -5.95
C ARG A 121 -10.63 16.04 -5.10
N TYR A 122 -11.14 15.20 -4.21
CA TYR A 122 -12.21 15.58 -3.29
C TYR A 122 -11.83 16.76 -2.40
N ALA A 123 -10.61 16.77 -1.86
CA ALA A 123 -10.12 17.89 -1.06
C ALA A 123 -10.04 19.20 -1.87
N ARG A 124 -9.66 19.13 -3.15
CA ARG A 124 -9.65 20.29 -4.05
C ARG A 124 -11.07 20.80 -4.33
N GLU A 125 -11.98 19.92 -4.70
CA GLU A 125 -13.40 20.26 -4.98
C GLU A 125 -14.05 20.94 -3.76
N LEU A 126 -13.74 20.49 -2.54
CA LEU A 126 -14.26 21.11 -1.32
C LEU A 126 -13.75 22.54 -1.11
N ARG A 127 -12.48 22.82 -1.45
CA ARG A 127 -11.90 24.18 -1.34
C ARG A 127 -12.53 25.15 -2.34
N GLU A 128 -12.69 24.70 -3.58
CA GLU A 128 -13.35 25.48 -4.64
C GLU A 128 -14.81 25.78 -4.30
N ALA A 129 -15.54 24.81 -3.70
CA ALA A 129 -16.91 25.01 -3.26
C ALA A 129 -17.05 25.96 -2.06
N SER A 130 -16.03 26.06 -1.19
CA SER A 130 -16.02 26.98 -0.05
C SER A 130 -15.64 28.43 -0.43
N GLY A 131 -15.25 28.69 -1.68
CA GLY A 131 -14.89 30.04 -2.13
C GLY A 131 -13.51 30.54 -1.64
N ASP A 132 -12.64 29.60 -1.24
CA ASP A 132 -11.23 29.82 -0.88
C ASP A 132 -10.34 29.69 -2.14
#